data_AF-A0A970C2N6-F1
#
_entry.id   AF-A0A970C2N6-F1
#
_cell.length_a   1.000
_cell.length_b   1.000
_cell.length_c   1.000
_cell.angle_alpha   90.00
_cell.angle_beta   90.00
_cell.angle_gamma   90.00
#
_symmetry.space_group_name_H-M   'P 1'
#
loop_
_entity.id
_entity.type
_entity.pdbx_description
1 polymer ?
#
loop_
_entity_poly.entity_id
_entity_poly.type
_entity_poly.pdbx_seq_one_letter_code
_entity_poly.pdbx_strand_id
1 'polypeptide(L)'
;MDASFIDSSRRKKEFKYLTFLPKKLRQIALAMLIFNALSIVVVLIFFSSLQKEIPLFSSLPELQQLSKKETIFILPGLASVITAAHFLIVKHFKDAHPTILHVFLLSSLALQILILAIILRLLIILH
;
A
#
# COMPACT_ATOMS: atom_id res chain seq x y z
N MET A 1 -38.41 -23.57 34.35
CA MET A 1 -38.60 -22.71 33.16
C MET A 1 -37.27 -22.04 32.89
N ASP A 2 -36.45 -22.75 32.14
CA ASP A 2 -35.09 -22.38 31.77
C ASP A 2 -35.14 -21.53 30.50
N ALA A 3 -34.80 -20.26 30.61
CA ALA A 3 -34.56 -19.38 29.48
C ALA A 3 -33.59 -18.25 29.89
N SER A 4 -32.43 -18.63 30.42
CA SER A 4 -31.32 -17.70 30.59
C SER A 4 -30.52 -17.62 29.28
N PHE A 5 -30.97 -16.70 28.43
CA PHE A 5 -30.15 -15.86 27.54
C PHE A 5 -29.01 -16.55 26.77
N ILE A 6 -29.41 -17.10 25.63
CA ILE A 6 -28.80 -16.95 24.30
C ILE A 6 -27.50 -16.11 24.26
N ASP A 7 -26.41 -16.84 24.05
CA ASP A 7 -25.35 -16.54 23.08
C ASP A 7 -24.25 -15.51 23.45
N SER A 8 -23.34 -15.95 24.33
CA SER A 8 -22.02 -15.36 24.54
C SER A 8 -20.98 -15.75 23.46
N SER A 9 -21.38 -16.41 22.36
CA SER A 9 -20.43 -16.95 21.36
C SER A 9 -20.06 -15.98 20.22
N ARG A 10 -20.71 -14.81 20.11
CA ARG A 10 -20.24 -13.71 19.24
C ARG A 10 -19.03 -12.97 19.84
N ARG A 11 -17.99 -13.69 20.28
CA ARG A 11 -16.65 -13.11 20.30
C ARG A 11 -16.26 -12.91 18.84
N LYS A 12 -16.57 -11.74 18.27
CA LYS A 12 -15.92 -11.25 17.05
C LYS A 12 -14.43 -11.55 17.26
N LYS A 13 -13.88 -12.49 16.50
CA LYS A 13 -12.43 -12.74 16.44
C LYS A 13 -11.83 -11.39 16.06
N GLU A 14 -11.42 -10.61 17.05
CA GLU A 14 -10.65 -9.39 16.81
C GLU A 14 -9.34 -9.91 16.24
N PHE A 15 -9.24 -9.88 14.91
CA PHE A 15 -8.02 -10.21 14.21
C PHE A 15 -6.91 -9.34 14.81
N LYS A 16 -5.97 -9.98 15.50
CA LYS A 16 -4.87 -9.33 16.22
C LYS A 16 -3.77 -8.91 15.23
N TYR A 17 -4.10 -8.08 14.23
CA TYR A 17 -3.09 -7.44 13.39
C TYR A 17 -2.75 -6.05 13.93
N LEU A 18 -1.51 -5.61 13.70
CA LEU A 18 -1.04 -4.25 13.98
C LEU A 18 -1.38 -3.80 15.42
N THR A 19 -1.15 -4.68 16.40
CA THR A 19 -1.53 -4.45 17.81
C THR A 19 -0.82 -3.27 18.45
N PHE A 20 0.32 -2.87 17.89
CA PHE A 20 1.08 -1.67 18.26
C PHE A 20 0.37 -0.36 17.90
N LEU A 21 -0.68 -0.38 17.08
CA LEU A 21 -1.48 0.78 16.71
C LEU A 21 -2.83 0.83 17.46
N PRO A 22 -3.35 2.04 17.76
CA PRO A 22 -4.72 2.24 18.23
C PRO A 22 -5.75 1.65 17.26
N LYS A 23 -6.86 1.09 17.76
CA LYS A 23 -7.88 0.39 16.94
C LYS A 23 -8.35 1.21 15.72
N LYS A 24 -8.54 2.51 15.88
CA LYS A 24 -8.96 3.42 14.79
C LYS A 24 -7.92 3.56 13.68
N LEU A 25 -6.63 3.51 14.01
CA LEU A 25 -5.53 3.65 13.06
C LEU A 25 -5.17 2.34 12.34
N ARG A 26 -5.54 1.19 12.91
CA ARG A 26 -5.29 -0.13 12.31
C ARG A 26 -5.95 -0.28 10.95
N GLN A 27 -7.12 0.31 10.74
CA GLN A 27 -7.83 0.23 9.45
C GLN A 27 -7.06 0.95 8.34
N ILE A 28 -6.51 2.13 8.62
CA ILE A 28 -5.72 2.91 7.67
C ILE A 28 -4.43 2.17 7.35
N ALA A 29 -3.74 1.67 8.37
CA ALA A 29 -2.53 0.89 8.18
C ALA A 29 -2.77 -0.44 7.44
N LEU A 30 -3.93 -1.08 7.64
CA LEU A 30 -4.32 -2.25 6.85
C LEU A 30 -4.60 -1.88 5.39
N ALA A 31 -5.33 -0.77 5.15
CA ALA A 31 -5.55 -0.26 3.80
C ALA A 31 -4.21 -0.01 3.10
N MET A 32 -3.22 0.57 3.79
CA MET A 32 -1.89 0.75 3.25
C MET A 32 -1.23 -0.57 2.83
N LEU A 33 -1.35 -1.62 3.65
CA LEU A 33 -0.81 -2.93 3.28
C LEU A 33 -1.52 -3.50 2.05
N ILE A 34 -2.84 -3.33 1.96
CA ILE A 34 -3.64 -3.77 0.82
C ILE A 34 -3.24 -3.03 -0.45
N PHE A 35 -3.12 -1.70 -0.41
CA PHE A 35 -2.73 -0.91 -1.59
C PHE A 35 -1.30 -1.23 -2.04
N ASN A 36 -0.38 -1.46 -1.11
CA ASN A 36 0.97 -1.90 -1.45
C ASN A 36 0.99 -3.32 -2.05
N ALA A 37 0.21 -4.25 -1.51
CA ALA A 37 0.10 -5.59 -2.09
C ALA A 37 -0.55 -5.53 -3.49
N LEU A 38 -1.57 -4.69 -3.65
CA LEU A 38 -2.27 -4.51 -4.92
C LEU A 38 -1.34 -3.94 -6.00
N SER A 39 -0.47 -2.97 -5.66
CA SER A 39 0.49 -2.43 -6.63
C SER A 39 1.48 -3.50 -7.12
N ILE A 40 1.95 -4.37 -6.23
CA ILE A 40 2.81 -5.51 -6.59
C ILE A 40 2.05 -6.51 -7.49
N VAL A 41 0.84 -6.91 -7.08
CA VAL A 41 0.03 -7.89 -7.82
C VAL A 41 -0.32 -7.39 -9.21
N VAL A 42 -0.71 -6.12 -9.34
CA VAL A 42 -1.01 -5.49 -10.63
C VAL A 42 0.23 -5.53 -11.54
N VAL A 43 1.39 -5.12 -11.04
CA VAL A 43 2.62 -5.18 -11.85
C VAL A 43 2.94 -6.62 -12.27
N LEU A 44 2.83 -7.59 -11.36
CA LEU A 44 3.11 -9.00 -11.67
C LEU A 44 2.17 -9.58 -12.74
N ILE A 45 0.87 -9.28 -12.66
CA ILE A 45 -0.12 -9.79 -13.62
C ILE A 45 0.13 -9.24 -15.02
N PHE A 46 0.41 -7.93 -15.13
CA PHE A 46 0.57 -7.26 -16.43
C PHE A 46 2.01 -7.30 -16.96
N PHE A 47 2.98 -7.78 -16.18
CA PHE A 47 4.40 -7.77 -16.57
C PHE A 47 4.68 -8.48 -17.90
N SER A 48 4.01 -9.60 -18.15
CA SER A 48 4.17 -10.38 -19.38
C SER A 48 3.63 -9.67 -20.62
N SER A 49 2.61 -8.82 -20.46
CA SER A 49 1.96 -8.09 -21.56
C SER A 49 2.62 -6.74 -21.85
N LEU A 50 3.60 -6.31 -21.06
CA LEU A 50 4.29 -5.04 -21.27
C LEU A 50 5.23 -5.10 -22.47
N GLN A 51 5.27 -3.99 -23.22
CA GLN A 51 6.30 -3.73 -24.22
C GLN A 51 7.70 -3.82 -23.60
N LYS A 52 8.70 -4.20 -24.41
CA LYS A 52 10.09 -4.39 -23.93
C LYS A 52 10.68 -3.12 -23.32
N GLU A 53 10.23 -1.98 -23.81
CA GLU A 53 10.68 -0.65 -23.41
C GLU A 53 9.50 0.19 -22.95
N ILE A 54 9.68 0.91 -21.84
CA ILE A 54 8.64 1.64 -21.13
C ILE A 54 9.07 3.10 -20.95
N PRO A 55 8.25 4.10 -21.34
CA PRO A 55 8.49 5.50 -21.09
C PRO A 55 8.18 5.84 -19.63
N LEU A 56 9.18 5.76 -18.75
CA LEU A 56 9.00 6.11 -17.33
C LEU A 56 9.05 7.61 -17.06
N PHE A 57 9.81 8.37 -17.87
CA PHE A 57 10.06 9.80 -17.64
C PHE A 57 9.69 10.64 -18.85
N SER A 58 8.45 11.13 -18.88
CA SER A 58 7.93 11.94 -20.00
C SER A 58 8.58 13.31 -20.18
N SER A 59 9.52 13.67 -19.31
CA SER A 59 10.22 14.97 -19.32
C SER A 59 11.65 14.91 -19.87
N LEU A 60 12.15 13.73 -20.28
CA LEU A 60 13.49 13.57 -20.86
C LEU A 60 13.42 13.55 -22.40
N PRO A 61 14.50 13.94 -23.10
CA PRO A 61 14.57 13.84 -24.57
C PRO A 61 14.26 12.41 -25.04
N GLU A 62 13.56 12.25 -26.18
CA GLU A 62 12.98 10.98 -26.67
C GLU A 62 13.91 9.76 -26.60
N LEU A 63 15.22 9.94 -26.80
CA LEU A 63 16.22 8.86 -26.77
C LEU A 63 16.55 8.33 -25.36
N GLN A 64 16.25 9.07 -24.30
CA GLN A 64 16.53 8.68 -22.89
C GLN A 64 15.28 8.23 -22.13
N GLN A 65 14.13 8.25 -22.78
CA GLN A 65 12.84 8.03 -22.14
C GLN A 65 12.50 6.54 -21.97
N LEU A 66 13.09 5.69 -22.80
CA LEU A 66 12.82 4.25 -22.88
C LEU A 66 13.66 3.49 -21.85
N SER A 67 13.00 2.97 -20.82
CA SER A 67 13.61 2.08 -19.83
C SER A 67 13.20 0.64 -20.08
N LYS A 68 14.04 -0.31 -19.67
CA LYS A 68 13.68 -1.73 -19.78
C LYS A 68 12.44 -2.03 -18.93
N LYS A 69 11.58 -2.94 -19.38
CA LYS A 69 10.32 -3.24 -18.70
C LYS A 69 10.47 -3.66 -17.24
N GLU A 70 11.60 -4.24 -16.83
CA GLU A 70 11.88 -4.61 -15.43
C GLU A 70 11.87 -3.40 -14.49
N THR A 71 12.11 -2.21 -15.03
CA THR A 71 12.13 -0.95 -14.28
C THR A 71 10.75 -0.61 -13.69
N ILE A 72 9.66 -1.19 -14.20
CA ILE A 72 8.31 -1.01 -13.63
C ILE A 72 8.24 -1.52 -12.17
N PHE A 73 9.08 -2.48 -11.78
CA PHE A 73 9.13 -3.00 -10.41
C PHE A 73 9.73 -2.01 -9.40
N ILE A 74 10.40 -0.95 -9.86
CA ILE A 74 10.95 0.07 -8.97
C ILE A 74 9.83 0.78 -8.21
N LEU A 75 8.69 1.06 -8.86
CA LEU A 75 7.55 1.74 -8.22
C LEU A 75 6.95 0.96 -7.04
N PRO A 76 6.50 -0.31 -7.19
CA PRO A 76 6.02 -1.10 -6.07
C PRO A 76 7.14 -1.46 -5.07
N GLY A 77 8.40 -1.56 -5.53
CA GLY A 77 9.55 -1.73 -4.66
C GLY A 77 9.73 -0.55 -3.70
N LEU A 78 9.74 0.69 -4.24
CA LEU A 78 9.81 1.91 -3.45
C LEU A 78 8.60 2.04 -2.52
N ALA A 79 7.39 1.74 -3.01
CA ALA A 79 6.20 1.74 -2.17
C ALA A 79 6.35 0.80 -0.96
N SER A 80 6.93 -0.39 -1.18
CA SER A 80 7.18 -1.36 -0.11
C SER A 80 8.21 -0.88 0.90
N VAL A 81 9.31 -0.27 0.44
CA VAL A 81 10.33 0.31 1.32
C VAL A 81 9.76 1.46 2.14
N ILE A 82 8.99 2.36 1.53
CA ILE A 82 8.33 3.47 2.22
C ILE A 82 7.36 2.94 3.27
N THR A 83 6.58 1.91 2.94
CA THR A 83 5.63 1.28 3.84
C THR A 83 6.33 0.65 5.04
N ALA A 84 7.42 -0.09 4.80
CA ALA A 84 8.24 -0.70 5.85
C ALA A 84 8.85 0.37 6.76
N ALA A 85 9.46 1.41 6.19
CA ALA A 85 10.01 2.54 6.94
C ALA A 85 8.93 3.23 7.80
N HIS A 86 7.74 3.48 7.24
CA HIS A 86 6.63 4.06 8.00
C HIS A 86 6.21 3.19 9.18
N PHE A 87 6.10 1.88 8.98
CA PHE A 87 5.77 0.96 10.07
C PHE A 87 6.84 0.92 11.15
N LEU A 88 8.13 1.00 10.79
CA LEU A 88 9.23 1.10 11.75
C LEU A 88 9.14 2.38 12.58
N ILE A 89 8.90 3.52 11.93
CA ILE A 89 8.73 4.82 12.60
C ILE A 89 7.54 4.76 13.55
N VAL A 90 6.37 4.32 13.08
CA VAL A 90 5.16 4.19 13.90
C VAL A 90 5.37 3.25 15.09
N LYS A 91 6.11 2.15 14.90
CA LYS A 91 6.42 1.20 15.99
C LYS A 91 7.33 1.84 17.05
N HIS A 92 8.30 2.64 16.63
CA HIS A 92 9.22 3.34 17.54
C HIS A 92 8.53 4.50 18.28
N PHE A 93 7.69 5.26 17.57
CA PHE A 93 6.96 6.43 18.08
C PHE A 93 5.51 6.11 18.45
N LYS A 94 5.24 4.89 18.93
CA LYS A 94 3.88 4.43 19.28
C LYS A 94 3.19 5.29 20.35
N ASP A 95 3.99 5.98 21.18
CA ASP A 95 3.54 6.82 22.29
C ASP A 95 3.38 8.30 21.87
N ALA A 96 3.60 8.62 20.59
CA ALA A 96 3.37 9.95 20.04
C ALA A 96 1.87 10.32 20.03
N HIS A 97 1.58 11.62 19.89
CA HIS A 97 0.21 12.11 19.86
C HIS A 97 -0.61 11.43 18.74
N PRO A 98 -1.82 10.91 19.02
CA PRO A 98 -2.59 10.10 18.06
C PRO A 98 -2.92 10.85 16.77
N THR A 99 -3.08 12.17 16.81
CA THR A 99 -3.29 13.01 15.62
C THR A 99 -2.09 12.99 14.67
N ILE A 100 -0.86 13.00 15.21
CA ILE A 100 0.36 12.98 14.37
C ILE A 100 0.46 11.63 13.67
N LEU A 101 0.27 10.54 14.41
CA LEU A 101 0.22 9.18 13.85
C LEU A 101 -0.87 9.04 12.78
N HIS A 102 -2.04 9.65 12.99
CA HIS A 102 -3.14 9.63 12.03
C HIS A 102 -2.77 10.33 10.72
N VAL A 103 -2.26 11.57 10.80
CA VAL A 103 -1.85 12.35 9.63
C VAL A 103 -0.73 11.63 8.87
N PHE A 104 0.23 11.06 9.59
CA PHE A 104 1.36 10.33 9.03
C PHE A 104 0.93 9.05 8.29
N LEU A 105 -0.01 8.28 8.85
CA LEU A 105 -0.58 7.12 8.16
C LEU A 105 -1.42 7.53 6.95
N LEU A 106 -2.17 8.63 7.05
CA LEU A 106 -3.00 9.14 5.97
C LEU A 106 -2.16 9.62 4.78
N SER A 107 -1.07 10.36 5.03
CA SER A 107 -0.14 10.81 3.98
C SER A 107 0.51 9.62 3.26
N SER A 108 0.83 8.56 4.01
CA SER A 108 1.39 7.34 3.44
C SER A 108 0.41 6.60 2.55
N LEU A 109 -0.85 6.47 3.00
CA LEU A 109 -1.91 5.87 2.20
C LEU A 109 -2.14 6.67 0.90
N ALA A 110 -2.18 7.99 0.99
CA ALA A 110 -2.32 8.86 -0.19
C ALA A 110 -1.18 8.64 -1.19
N LEU A 111 0.07 8.53 -0.70
CA LEU A 111 1.22 8.26 -1.55
C LEU A 111 1.12 6.89 -2.25
N GLN A 112 0.67 5.85 -1.55
CA GLN A 112 0.48 4.54 -2.17
C GLN A 112 -0.63 4.53 -3.22
N ILE A 113 -1.74 5.24 -2.97
CA ILE A 113 -2.82 5.42 -3.95
C ILE A 113 -2.26 6.12 -5.19
N LEU A 114 -1.44 7.16 -5.01
CA LEU A 114 -0.80 7.87 -6.11
C LEU A 114 0.14 6.95 -6.91
N ILE A 115 0.98 6.15 -6.25
CA ILE A 115 1.86 5.18 -6.91
C ILE A 115 1.04 4.16 -7.71
N LEU A 116 -0.04 3.63 -7.13
CA LEU A 116 -0.93 2.71 -7.84
C LEU A 116 -1.57 3.39 -9.07
N ALA A 117 -2.02 4.64 -8.95
CA ALA A 117 -2.58 5.38 -10.07
C ALA A 117 -1.54 5.60 -11.20
N ILE A 118 -0.28 5.88 -10.85
CA ILE A 118 0.82 5.99 -11.83
C ILE A 118 1.05 4.64 -12.51
N ILE A 119 1.10 3.54 -11.77
CA ILE A 119 1.27 2.19 -12.34
C ILE A 119 0.12 1.89 -13.31
N LEU A 120 -1.13 2.09 -12.89
CA LEU A 120 -2.31 1.84 -13.73
C LEU A 120 -2.26 2.69 -15.00
N ARG A 121 -1.88 3.97 -14.90
CA ARG A 121 -1.72 4.85 -16.06
C ARG A 121 -0.65 4.33 -17.02
N LEU A 122 0.52 3.92 -16.51
CA LEU A 122 1.57 3.35 -17.34
C LEU A 122 1.10 2.08 -18.04
N LEU A 123 0.40 1.19 -17.33
CA LEU A 123 -0.16 -0.02 -17.91
C LEU A 123 -1.16 0.28 -19.04
N ILE A 124 -2.05 1.27 -18.88
CA ILE A 124 -3.02 1.65 -19.91
C ILE A 124 -2.35 2.20 -21.18
N ILE A 125 -1.24 2.92 -21.04
CA ILE A 125 -0.52 3.51 -22.19
C ILE A 125 0.30 2.45 -22.95
N LEU A 126 0.78 1.43 -22.24
CA LEU A 126 1.74 0.45 -22.76
C LEU A 126 1.11 -0.87 -23.22
N HIS A 127 -0.14 -1.09 -22.85
CA HIS A 127 -0.97 -2.21 -23.27
C HIS A 127 -1.83 -1.80 -24.46
#